data_AF-A0A839BXS7-F1
#
_entry.id   AF-A0A839BXS7-F1
#
_cell.length_a   1.000
_cell.length_b   1.000
_cell.length_c   1.000
_cell.angle_alpha   90.00
_cell.angle_beta   90.00
_cell.angle_gamma   90.00
#
_symmetry.space_group_name_H-M   'P 1'
#
loop_
_entity.id
_entity.type
_entity.pdbx_description
1 polymer ?
#
loop_
_entity_poly.entity_id
_entity_poly.type
_entity_poly.pdbx_seq_one_letter_code
_entity_poly.pdbx_strand_id
1 'polypeptide(L)'
;MRKSKLEKNNNEHEKLGLNNDLSDIEKGITEDGQILPEESYKLLIESGQAEKISPKASGILTWQLAMSETDNELYLRLMANGSGGLFSKDWVPLSKIESVLEVQPTTGFTSGVFRSLFKGASANNAGFLAAVLRSPDICLLEAHPEKLFTHVLYADWRARLKTLGKVGD
;
A
#
# COMPACT_ATOMS: atom_id res chain seq x y z
N MET A 1 -4.61 -27.70 -74.75
CA MET A 1 -5.32 -28.75 -73.98
C MET A 1 -5.69 -28.17 -72.60
N ARG A 2 -6.99 -28.26 -72.23
CA ARG A 2 -7.60 -28.09 -70.87
C ARG A 2 -7.44 -26.70 -70.20
N LYS A 3 -8.41 -25.78 -70.20
CA LYS A 3 -9.75 -25.65 -69.53
C LYS A 3 -9.76 -25.70 -67.99
N SER A 4 -10.38 -24.63 -67.43
CA SER A 4 -11.05 -24.47 -66.11
C SER A 4 -10.15 -24.36 -64.87
N LYS A 5 -10.41 -23.55 -63.82
CA LYS A 5 -11.68 -23.20 -63.12
C LYS A 5 -11.39 -21.97 -62.22
N LEU A 6 -12.14 -20.87 -62.30
CA LEU A 6 -13.18 -20.41 -61.36
C LEU A 6 -12.84 -20.59 -59.86
N GLU A 7 -12.63 -19.48 -59.14
CA GLU A 7 -13.26 -19.23 -57.83
C GLU A 7 -13.29 -17.73 -57.52
N LYS A 8 -14.52 -17.20 -57.45
CA LYS A 8 -14.88 -15.94 -56.80
C LYS A 8 -14.88 -16.19 -55.29
N ASN A 9 -14.61 -15.18 -54.47
CA ASN A 9 -15.39 -14.94 -53.25
C ASN A 9 -15.13 -13.50 -52.76
N ASN A 10 -16.18 -12.69 -52.89
CA ASN A 10 -16.39 -11.47 -52.13
C ASN A 10 -16.81 -11.87 -50.71
N ASN A 11 -16.38 -11.15 -49.69
CA ASN A 11 -17.18 -11.02 -48.48
C ASN A 11 -16.98 -9.62 -47.88
N GLU A 12 -18.00 -8.78 -48.07
CA GLU A 12 -18.28 -7.64 -47.21
C GLU A 12 -18.90 -8.20 -45.93
N HIS A 13 -18.43 -7.79 -44.74
CA HIS A 13 -19.26 -7.83 -43.54
C HIS A 13 -18.80 -6.78 -42.52
N GLU A 14 -19.61 -5.74 -42.45
CA GLU A 14 -20.07 -4.99 -41.28
C GLU A 14 -19.17 -4.74 -40.06
N LYS A 15 -18.92 -3.43 -39.90
CA LYS A 15 -18.98 -2.62 -38.68
C LYS A 15 -19.62 -3.30 -37.44
N LEU A 16 -18.82 -3.51 -36.39
CA LEU A 16 -19.29 -3.47 -35.00
C LEU A 16 -18.28 -2.67 -34.16
N GLY A 17 -18.76 -1.52 -33.67
CA GLY A 17 -18.07 -0.78 -32.63
C GLY A 17 -18.18 -1.53 -31.31
N LEU A 18 -17.07 -1.59 -30.57
CA LEU A 18 -17.06 -1.98 -29.18
C LEU A 18 -16.31 -0.89 -28.43
N ASN A 19 -17.09 0.07 -27.93
CA ASN A 19 -16.74 0.79 -26.71
C ASN A 19 -16.78 -0.25 -25.59
N ASN A 20 -15.72 -0.37 -24.80
CA ASN A 20 -15.81 -0.94 -23.46
C ASN A 20 -14.85 -0.15 -22.58
N ASP A 21 -15.47 0.66 -21.73
CA ASP A 21 -14.87 1.42 -20.65
C ASP A 21 -13.95 0.54 -19.80
N LEU A 22 -12.71 0.97 -19.68
CA LEU A 22 -11.74 0.47 -18.71
C LEU A 22 -12.14 1.02 -17.32
N SER A 23 -13.00 0.29 -16.62
CA SER A 23 -13.24 0.48 -15.19
C SER A 23 -12.99 -0.83 -14.45
N ASP A 24 -11.76 -1.31 -14.49
CA ASP A 24 -11.29 -2.36 -13.59
C ASP A 24 -10.81 -1.69 -12.29
N ILE A 25 -11.78 -1.42 -11.40
CA ILE A 25 -11.53 -1.02 -10.02
C ILE A 25 -11.00 -2.26 -9.27
N GLU A 26 -9.70 -2.26 -8.99
CA GLU A 26 -9.00 -3.27 -8.20
C GLU A 26 -9.57 -3.34 -6.78
N LYS A 27 -10.12 -4.49 -6.39
CA LYS A 27 -10.70 -4.76 -5.08
C LYS A 27 -9.55 -5.06 -4.05
N GLY A 28 -9.57 -4.55 -2.80
CA GLY A 28 -8.50 -4.72 -1.75
C GLY A 28 -8.76 -5.62 -0.50
N ILE A 29 -7.78 -6.41 0.00
CA ILE A 29 -7.87 -7.54 1.00
C ILE A 29 -8.36 -7.19 2.47
N THR A 30 -9.36 -7.86 3.12
CA THR A 30 -9.39 -8.46 4.52
C THR A 30 -10.28 -9.74 4.60
N GLU A 31 -10.19 -10.74 5.50
CA GLU A 31 -9.25 -11.09 6.57
C GLU A 31 -8.87 -12.60 6.58
N ASP A 32 -9.33 -13.38 5.61
CA ASP A 32 -8.72 -14.66 5.18
C ASP A 32 -7.73 -14.48 4.00
N GLY A 33 -7.44 -13.22 3.66
CA GLY A 33 -7.02 -12.89 2.29
C GLY A 33 -8.18 -12.68 1.32
N GLN A 34 -9.41 -12.63 1.82
CA GLN A 34 -10.49 -11.99 1.09
C GLN A 34 -10.25 -10.51 1.00
N ILE A 35 -10.96 -9.84 0.11
CA ILE A 35 -10.84 -8.46 -0.29
C ILE A 35 -12.08 -7.69 0.16
N LEU A 36 -11.93 -6.79 1.14
CA LEU A 36 -12.94 -5.78 1.44
C LEU A 36 -13.10 -4.82 0.24
N PRO A 37 -14.34 -4.55 -0.19
CA PRO A 37 -14.59 -3.52 -1.18
C PRO A 37 -13.94 -2.20 -0.75
N GLU A 38 -13.34 -1.46 -1.68
CA GLU A 38 -12.72 -0.15 -1.40
C GLU A 38 -13.73 0.83 -0.76
N GLU A 39 -15.01 0.65 -1.07
CA GLU A 39 -16.16 1.39 -0.52
C GLU A 39 -16.39 1.18 0.99
N SER A 40 -15.79 0.15 1.59
CA SER A 40 -15.92 -0.13 3.04
C SER A 40 -14.91 0.63 3.90
N TYR A 41 -14.07 1.47 3.29
CA TYR A 41 -13.04 2.24 4.00
C TYR A 41 -13.40 3.73 4.01
N LYS A 42 -13.66 4.27 5.20
CA LYS A 42 -13.73 5.72 5.42
C LYS A 42 -12.31 6.28 5.51
N LEU A 43 -11.87 6.99 4.47
CA LEU A 43 -10.55 7.63 4.46
C LEU A 43 -10.48 8.71 5.56
N LEU A 44 -9.46 8.61 6.40
CA LEU A 44 -9.11 9.63 7.41
C LEU A 44 -7.99 10.54 6.88
N ILE A 45 -7.06 9.95 6.12
CA ILE A 45 -6.01 10.66 5.39
C ILE A 45 -6.02 10.13 3.96
N GLU A 46 -6.45 10.98 3.02
CA GLU A 46 -6.59 10.60 1.61
C GLU A 46 -5.24 10.57 0.85
N SER A 47 -4.27 11.38 1.28
CA SER A 47 -2.96 11.49 0.62
C SER A 47 -1.89 12.00 1.59
N GLY A 48 -1.36 11.09 2.40
CA GLY A 48 -0.20 11.36 3.23
C GLY A 48 1.10 11.17 2.44
N GLN A 49 2.16 11.84 2.86
CA GLN A 49 3.48 11.76 2.21
C GLN A 49 4.56 11.29 3.18
N ALA A 50 5.54 10.54 2.68
CA ALA A 50 6.70 10.13 3.46
C ALA A 50 7.96 10.09 2.60
N GLU A 51 9.06 10.61 3.14
CA GLU A 51 10.40 10.40 2.56
C GLU A 51 10.86 8.97 2.77
N LYS A 52 11.62 8.44 1.83
CA LYS A 52 12.22 7.11 1.97
C LYS A 52 13.34 7.13 3.01
N ILE A 53 13.54 6.01 3.70
CA ILE A 53 14.58 5.87 4.74
C ILE A 53 15.99 6.11 4.18
N SER A 54 16.26 5.64 2.95
CA SER A 54 17.59 5.80 2.35
C SER A 54 17.77 7.23 1.83
N PRO A 55 18.78 7.99 2.29
CA PRO A 55 19.07 9.33 1.78
C PRO A 55 19.47 9.34 0.30
N LYS A 56 19.89 8.19 -0.22
CA LYS A 56 20.24 8.02 -1.65
C LYS A 56 19.02 7.69 -2.51
N ALA A 57 17.89 7.33 -1.91
CA ALA A 57 16.67 7.04 -2.65
C ALA A 57 15.94 8.34 -2.97
N SER A 58 15.56 8.51 -4.22
CA SER A 58 14.72 9.63 -4.66
C SER A 58 13.23 9.27 -4.58
N GLY A 59 12.38 10.28 -4.63
CA GLY A 59 10.93 10.13 -4.73
C GLY A 59 10.22 9.98 -3.38
N ILE A 60 8.98 10.45 -3.36
CA ILE A 60 8.09 10.45 -2.19
C ILE A 60 7.20 9.22 -2.22
N LEU A 61 6.96 8.61 -1.05
CA LEU A 61 5.92 7.63 -0.87
C LEU A 61 4.61 8.36 -0.58
N THR A 62 3.55 7.99 -1.29
CA THR A 62 2.19 8.42 -0.95
C THR A 62 1.49 7.27 -0.25
N TRP A 63 0.71 7.56 0.77
CA TRP A 63 0.02 6.58 1.59
C TRP A 63 -1.36 7.10 2.02
N GLN A 64 -2.17 6.17 2.53
CA GLN A 64 -3.51 6.46 3.06
C GLN A 64 -3.70 5.83 4.42
N LEU A 65 -4.53 6.48 5.23
CA LEU A 65 -5.07 5.95 6.48
C LEU A 65 -6.59 5.94 6.38
N ALA A 66 -7.20 4.83 6.73
CA ALA A 66 -8.65 4.67 6.69
C ALA A 66 -9.16 3.89 7.89
N MET A 67 -10.43 4.11 8.24
CA MET A 67 -11.20 3.25 9.13
C MET A 67 -12.03 2.29 8.28
N SER A 68 -11.95 1.00 8.54
CA SER A 68 -12.85 0.01 7.94
C SER A 68 -14.21 0.08 8.64
N GLU A 69 -15.27 0.24 7.88
CA GLU A 69 -16.66 0.23 8.39
C GLU A 69 -17.13 -1.20 8.72
N THR A 70 -16.36 -2.21 8.31
CA THR A 70 -16.71 -3.63 8.50
C THR A 70 -16.31 -4.13 9.89
N ASP A 71 -15.07 -3.84 10.29
CA ASP A 71 -14.45 -4.32 11.54
C ASP A 71 -14.16 -3.19 12.53
N ASN A 72 -14.37 -1.92 12.13
CA ASN A 72 -14.07 -0.73 12.91
C ASN A 72 -12.59 -0.65 13.35
N GLU A 73 -11.69 -1.16 12.50
CA GLU A 73 -10.24 -1.08 12.66
C GLU A 73 -9.61 -0.08 11.66
N LEU A 74 -8.49 0.51 12.07
CA LEU A 74 -7.69 1.37 11.21
C LEU A 74 -6.75 0.56 10.31
N TYR A 75 -6.63 1.01 9.07
CA TYR A 75 -5.74 0.41 8.08
C TYR A 75 -4.87 1.47 7.42
N LEU A 76 -3.66 1.06 7.08
CA LEU A 76 -2.70 1.87 6.33
C LEU A 76 -2.32 1.16 5.04
N ARG A 77 -2.28 1.90 3.92
CA ARG A 77 -1.75 1.37 2.65
C ARG A 77 -0.81 2.36 1.97
N LEU A 78 0.07 1.84 1.12
CA LEU A 78 0.83 2.65 0.17
C LEU A 78 -0.01 2.87 -1.09
N MET A 79 0.08 4.07 -1.66
CA MET A 79 -0.64 4.47 -2.87
C MET A 79 0.29 4.71 -4.04
N ALA A 80 1.47 5.26 -3.78
CA ALA A 80 2.44 5.54 -4.82
C ALA A 80 3.88 5.47 -4.29
N ASN A 81 4.78 5.13 -5.20
CA ASN A 81 6.21 5.27 -5.01
C ASN A 81 6.73 6.22 -6.11
N GLY A 82 7.04 7.46 -5.75
CA GLY A 82 7.35 8.53 -6.70
C GLY A 82 8.59 8.31 -7.56
N SER A 83 9.48 7.38 -7.23
CA SER A 83 10.58 6.98 -8.12
C SER A 83 10.22 5.85 -9.09
N GLY A 84 8.99 5.35 -9.06
CA GLY A 84 8.60 4.09 -9.67
C GLY A 84 9.16 2.85 -8.95
N GLY A 85 8.84 1.67 -9.47
CA GLY A 85 9.19 0.38 -8.88
C GLY A 85 8.06 -0.24 -8.07
N LEU A 86 8.18 -1.54 -7.78
CA LEU A 86 7.12 -2.31 -7.15
C LEU A 86 6.92 -1.93 -5.67
N PHE A 87 5.66 -1.94 -5.26
CA PHE A 87 5.19 -1.84 -3.88
C PHE A 87 3.84 -2.55 -3.75
N SER A 88 3.43 -2.90 -2.53
CA SER A 88 2.08 -3.42 -2.27
C SER A 88 1.13 -2.26 -1.96
N LYS A 89 -0.07 -2.30 -2.54
CA LYS A 89 -1.21 -1.42 -2.21
C LYS A 89 -2.14 -2.02 -1.17
N ASP A 90 -1.76 -3.15 -0.57
CA ASP A 90 -2.60 -3.85 0.40
C ASP A 90 -2.83 -2.97 1.63
N TRP A 91 -4.04 -3.06 2.16
CA TRP A 91 -4.38 -2.51 3.47
C TRP A 91 -3.72 -3.34 4.57
N VAL A 92 -2.92 -2.67 5.40
CA VAL A 92 -2.27 -3.26 6.56
C VAL A 92 -2.99 -2.79 7.83
N PRO A 93 -3.59 -3.70 8.62
CA PRO A 93 -4.27 -3.33 9.86
C PRO A 93 -3.29 -2.75 10.87
N LEU A 94 -3.69 -1.66 11.54
CA LEU A 94 -2.88 -1.03 12.58
C LEU A 94 -2.68 -1.93 13.79
N SER A 95 -3.60 -2.85 14.11
CA SER A 95 -3.40 -3.83 15.20
C SER A 95 -2.24 -4.78 14.91
N LYS A 96 -2.03 -5.15 13.64
CA LYS A 96 -0.90 -5.99 13.23
C LYS A 96 0.42 -5.22 13.29
N ILE A 97 0.39 -3.94 12.94
CA ILE A 97 1.55 -3.05 13.12
C ILE A 97 1.87 -2.93 14.61
N GLU A 98 0.88 -2.63 15.46
CA GLU A 98 1.03 -2.55 16.92
C GLU A 98 1.64 -3.81 17.50
N SER A 99 1.11 -4.99 17.13
CA SER A 99 1.62 -6.29 17.57
C SER A 99 3.10 -6.49 17.21
N VAL A 100 3.54 -6.02 16.03
CA VAL A 100 4.95 -6.05 15.64
C VAL A 100 5.76 -5.08 16.51
N LEU A 101 5.26 -3.87 16.78
CA LEU A 101 5.97 -2.85 17.58
C LEU A 101 6.14 -3.26 19.05
N GLU A 102 5.15 -3.91 19.65
CA GLU A 102 5.13 -4.34 21.06
C GLU A 102 6.33 -5.21 21.46
N VAL A 103 6.85 -6.01 20.52
CA VAL A 103 7.95 -6.95 20.78
C VAL A 103 9.33 -6.42 20.40
N GLN A 104 9.43 -5.15 19.96
CA GLN A 104 10.70 -4.58 19.52
C GLN A 104 11.54 -4.04 20.68
N PRO A 105 12.88 -4.17 20.60
CA PRO A 105 13.77 -3.60 21.58
C PRO A 105 13.80 -2.06 21.48
N THR A 106 13.92 -1.40 22.62
CA THR A 106 14.08 0.06 22.68
C THR A 106 15.43 0.55 22.13
N THR A 107 16.44 -0.33 22.06
CA THR A 107 17.74 -0.07 21.44
C THR A 107 17.70 0.02 19.91
N GLY A 108 16.55 -0.30 19.32
CA GLY A 108 16.28 -0.16 17.90
C GLY A 108 16.33 -1.46 17.09
N PHE A 109 15.66 -1.42 15.94
CA PHE A 109 15.39 -2.57 15.08
C PHE A 109 15.40 -2.17 13.59
N THR A 110 15.48 -3.14 12.68
CA THR A 110 15.46 -2.87 11.23
C THR A 110 14.06 -3.04 10.66
N SER A 111 13.78 -2.46 9.49
CA SER A 111 12.45 -2.56 8.87
C SER A 111 12.04 -4.00 8.52
N GLY A 112 12.97 -4.96 8.53
CA GLY A 112 12.70 -6.37 8.23
C GLY A 112 11.61 -7.00 9.10
N VAL A 113 11.34 -6.45 10.28
CA VAL A 113 10.28 -6.91 11.20
C VAL A 113 8.88 -6.81 10.59
N PHE A 114 8.67 -5.93 9.61
CA PHE A 114 7.36 -5.74 8.96
C PHE A 114 7.13 -6.65 7.75
N ARG A 115 8.09 -7.51 7.38
CA ARG A 115 7.98 -8.33 6.16
C ARG A 115 6.75 -9.24 6.15
N SER A 116 6.40 -9.79 7.31
CA SER A 116 5.24 -10.69 7.46
C SER A 116 3.89 -10.00 7.26
N LEU A 117 3.84 -8.67 7.28
CA LEU A 117 2.60 -7.90 7.07
C LEU A 117 2.18 -7.85 5.60
N PHE A 118 3.05 -8.26 4.67
CA PHE A 118 2.81 -8.19 3.23
C PHE A 118 2.79 -9.57 2.60
N LYS A 119 1.86 -9.81 1.68
CA LYS A 119 1.75 -11.08 0.91
C LYS A 119 2.66 -11.15 -0.32
N GLY A 120 3.65 -10.27 -0.39
CA GLY A 120 4.58 -10.13 -1.50
C GLY A 120 4.11 -9.12 -2.54
N ALA A 121 5.05 -8.31 -3.02
CA ALA A 121 4.95 -7.40 -4.17
C ALA A 121 6.32 -6.74 -4.40
N SER A 122 7.02 -6.43 -3.30
CA SER A 122 8.34 -5.81 -3.31
C SER A 122 9.13 -6.18 -2.07
N ALA A 123 10.44 -6.44 -2.23
CA ALA A 123 11.35 -6.66 -1.11
C ALA A 123 11.47 -5.43 -0.19
N ASN A 124 11.07 -4.25 -0.69
CA ASN A 124 11.18 -2.96 -0.02
C ASN A 124 9.92 -2.54 0.76
N ASN A 125 8.80 -3.27 0.66
CA ASN A 125 7.55 -2.91 1.35
C ASN A 125 7.76 -2.66 2.85
N ALA A 126 8.56 -3.49 3.49
CA ALA A 126 8.85 -3.36 4.91
C ALA A 126 9.56 -2.04 5.24
N GLY A 127 10.48 -1.60 4.37
CA GLY A 127 11.14 -0.30 4.47
C GLY A 127 10.23 0.87 4.12
N PHE A 128 9.34 0.71 3.14
CA PHE A 128 8.36 1.74 2.79
C PHE A 128 7.34 1.95 3.91
N LEU A 129 6.83 0.88 4.53
CA LEU A 129 5.98 1.00 5.69
C LEU A 129 6.72 1.72 6.83
N ALA A 130 7.95 1.30 7.14
CA ALA A 130 8.72 1.92 8.21
C ALA A 130 9.06 3.40 7.91
N ALA A 131 9.14 3.80 6.65
CA ALA A 131 9.25 5.18 6.23
C ALA A 131 7.96 5.98 6.54
N VAL A 132 6.81 5.40 6.23
CA VAL A 132 5.50 6.00 6.60
C VAL A 132 5.35 6.10 8.11
N LEU A 133 5.74 5.07 8.88
CA LEU A 133 5.65 5.12 10.34
C LEU A 133 6.60 6.16 10.99
N ARG A 134 7.62 6.63 10.26
CA ARG A 134 8.49 7.75 10.65
C ARG A 134 7.97 9.12 10.21
N SER A 135 6.93 9.18 9.38
CA SER A 135 6.42 10.45 8.87
C SER A 135 5.89 11.32 10.01
N PRO A 136 5.91 12.66 9.86
CA PRO A 136 5.39 13.57 10.87
C PRO A 136 3.89 13.37 11.15
N ASP A 137 3.15 12.80 10.20
CA ASP A 137 1.70 12.54 10.36
C ASP A 137 1.43 11.29 11.21
N ILE A 138 2.31 10.28 11.16
CA ILE A 138 2.12 9.00 11.86
C ILE A 138 2.91 8.94 13.17
N CYS A 139 4.16 9.43 13.18
CA CYS A 139 5.04 9.55 14.35
C CYS A 139 5.08 8.32 15.28
N LEU A 140 5.14 7.09 14.77
CA LEU A 140 5.32 5.91 15.64
C LEU A 140 6.79 5.54 15.81
N LEU A 141 7.61 5.84 14.79
CA LEU A 141 9.04 5.53 14.76
C LEU A 141 9.89 6.78 14.59
N GLU A 142 11.12 6.72 15.11
CA GLU A 142 12.19 7.68 14.84
C GLU A 142 13.34 7.00 14.08
N ALA A 143 14.20 7.82 13.48
CA ALA A 143 15.51 7.35 13.02
C ALA A 143 16.42 7.12 14.21
N HIS A 144 17.12 5.98 14.24
CA HIS A 144 18.17 5.77 15.22
C HIS A 144 19.31 6.78 14.97
N PRO A 145 19.84 7.45 16.02
CA PRO A 145 20.78 8.56 15.86
C PRO A 145 22.07 8.18 15.12
N GLU A 146 22.54 6.95 15.30
CA GLU A 146 23.82 6.48 14.74
C GLU A 146 23.68 5.49 13.57
N LYS A 147 22.48 4.91 13.36
CA LYS A 147 22.29 3.75 12.48
C LYS A 147 21.18 4.04 11.48
N LEU A 148 21.58 4.44 10.28
CA LEU A 148 20.71 4.97 9.23
C LEU A 148 19.45 4.11 8.94
N PHE A 149 19.61 2.78 8.90
CA PHE A 149 18.54 1.82 8.58
C PHE A 149 17.90 1.18 9.82
N THR A 150 18.09 1.79 10.99
CA THR A 150 17.56 1.32 12.27
C THR A 150 16.55 2.32 12.80
N HIS A 151 15.42 1.80 13.28
CA HIS A 151 14.31 2.54 13.87
C HIS A 151 14.37 2.43 15.39
N VAL A 152 13.92 3.47 16.09
CA VAL A 152 13.54 3.38 17.50
C VAL A 152 12.08 3.80 17.63
N LEU A 153 11.41 3.34 18.68
CA LEU A 153 10.04 3.76 18.98
C LEU A 153 10.09 5.13 19.67
N TYR A 154 9.16 6.03 19.32
CA TYR A 154 8.90 7.18 20.19
C TYR A 154 8.52 6.70 21.59
N ALA A 155 8.93 7.41 22.64
CA ALA A 155 8.62 7.01 24.02
C ALA A 155 7.10 6.88 24.29
N ASP A 156 6.30 7.70 23.61
CA ASP A 156 4.85 7.78 23.71
C ASP A 156 4.12 7.16 22.49
N TRP A 157 4.78 6.29 21.72
CA TRP A 157 4.23 5.73 20.47
C TRP A 157 2.83 5.10 20.64
N ARG A 158 2.54 4.47 21.79
CA ARG A 158 1.21 3.90 22.09
C ARG A 158 0.12 4.96 22.21
N ALA A 159 0.46 6.11 22.79
CA ALA A 159 -0.46 7.23 22.87
C ALA A 159 -0.72 7.81 21.48
N ARG A 160 0.34 7.97 20.67
CA ARG A 160 0.25 8.44 19.28
C ARG A 160 -0.59 7.51 18.41
N LEU A 161 -0.39 6.19 18.51
CA LEU A 161 -1.20 5.20 17.82
C LEU A 161 -2.71 5.37 18.13
N LYS A 162 -3.07 5.55 19.40
CA LYS A 162 -4.46 5.78 19.81
C LYS A 162 -5.04 7.10 19.28
N THR A 163 -4.20 8.10 19.00
CA THR A 163 -4.67 9.36 18.42
C THR A 163 -4.96 9.26 16.92
N LEU A 164 -4.37 8.31 16.20
CA LEU A 164 -4.60 8.13 14.76
C LEU A 164 -6.08 7.83 14.44
N GLY A 165 -6.79 7.15 15.35
CA GLY A 165 -8.23 6.90 15.21
C GLY A 165 -9.13 8.11 15.38
N LYS A 166 -8.56 9.24 15.81
CA LYS A 166 -9.29 10.50 16.07
C LYS A 166 -9.03 11.56 15.00
N VAL A 167 -8.25 11.24 13.96
CA VAL A 167 -7.82 12.22 12.94
C VAL A 167 -8.97 12.70 12.03
N GLY A 168 -10.18 12.14 12.17
CA GLY A 168 -11.37 12.53 11.40
C GLY A 168 -12.62 12.85 12.23
N ASP A 169 -12.46 13.16 13.52
CA ASP A 169 -13.52 13.70 14.39
C ASP A 169 -13.57 15.25 14.36
#